data_AF-A0A8J3I4P4-F1
#
_entry.id   AF-A0A8J3I4P4-F1
#
_cell.length_a   1.000
_cell.length_b   1.000
_cell.length_c   1.000
_cell.angle_alpha   90.00
_cell.angle_beta   90.00
_cell.angle_gamma   90.00
#
_symmetry.space_group_name_H-M   'P 1'
#
loop_
_entity.id
_entity.type
_entity.pdbx_description
1 polymer ?
#
loop_
_entity_poly.entity_id
_entity_poly.type
_entity_poly.pdbx_seq_one_letter_code
_entity_poly.pdbx_strand_id
1 'polypeptide(L)'
;MQHHPMIKTGPQRVEAIPLYTLKAIYFHDNSLFYIHHKKCFREGYLLYCTPLEFHIVRRLMEGIDQVQTYEVLFAHVTPTCDEQDILALRKHMSRIKHKLPSYFTLVSIAHQGYLLRYDGPKPTRRRRSSRKPHRARRKI
;
A
#
# COMPACT_ATOMS: atom_id res chain seq x y z
N MET A 1 -9.67 -38.52 -16.90
CA MET A 1 -8.47 -37.91 -16.30
C MET A 1 -8.59 -36.39 -16.46
N GLN A 2 -8.71 -35.65 -15.36
CA GLN A 2 -8.87 -34.19 -15.39
C GLN A 2 -7.51 -33.54 -15.62
N HIS A 3 -7.35 -32.83 -16.74
CA HIS A 3 -6.18 -32.03 -17.01
C HIS A 3 -6.19 -30.79 -16.11
N HIS A 4 -5.34 -30.79 -15.08
CA HIS A 4 -4.98 -29.55 -14.39
C HIS A 4 -4.25 -28.63 -15.37
N PRO A 5 -4.67 -27.36 -15.54
CA PRO A 5 -3.89 -26.40 -16.30
C PRO A 5 -2.59 -26.12 -15.55
N MET A 6 -1.47 -26.58 -16.11
CA MET A 6 -0.13 -26.10 -15.78
C MET A 6 -0.11 -24.59 -16.05
N ILE A 7 -0.16 -23.78 -15.00
CA ILE A 7 0.18 -22.37 -15.07
C ILE A 7 1.67 -22.31 -15.42
N LYS A 8 1.97 -22.11 -16.71
CA LYS A 8 3.32 -21.78 -17.17
C LYS A 8 3.62 -20.36 -16.69
N THR A 9 4.12 -20.23 -15.46
CA THR A 9 4.74 -18.98 -15.02
C THR A 9 6.05 -18.83 -15.78
N GLY A 10 6.04 -18.02 -16.84
CA GLY A 10 7.27 -17.42 -17.34
C GLY A 10 7.98 -16.64 -16.23
N PRO A 11 9.23 -16.18 -16.45
CA PRO A 11 9.97 -15.47 -15.42
C PRO A 11 9.22 -14.20 -15.01
N GLN A 12 8.49 -14.27 -13.89
CA GLN A 12 7.89 -13.11 -13.26
C GLN A 12 9.03 -12.16 -12.92
N ARG A 13 9.04 -10.95 -13.50
CA ARG A 13 9.99 -9.92 -13.10
C ARG A 13 9.61 -9.46 -11.70
N VAL A 14 10.36 -10.00 -10.74
CA VAL A 14 10.24 -9.70 -9.32
C VAL A 14 11.37 -8.75 -8.97
N GLU A 15 11.01 -7.52 -8.64
CA GLU A 15 11.95 -6.51 -8.15
C GLU A 15 11.56 -6.19 -6.70
N ALA A 16 12.56 -5.95 -5.86
CA ALA A 16 12.37 -5.71 -4.44
C ALA A 16 12.83 -4.29 -4.07
N ILE A 17 11.97 -3.56 -3.37
CA ILE A 17 12.29 -2.24 -2.83
C ILE A 17 12.60 -2.40 -1.33
N PRO A 18 13.85 -2.19 -0.91
CA PRO A 18 14.20 -2.20 0.51
C PRO A 18 13.67 -0.92 1.15
N LEU A 19 12.70 -1.06 2.05
CA LEU A 19 12.23 0.01 2.91
C LEU A 19 12.87 -0.18 4.29
N TYR A 20 12.97 0.85 5.13
CA TYR A 20 13.65 0.81 6.45
C TYR A 20 13.69 -0.59 7.09
N THR A 21 12.55 -1.05 7.61
CA THR A 21 12.34 -2.36 8.23
C THR A 21 11.43 -3.27 7.41
N LEU A 22 10.92 -2.78 6.27
CA LEU A 22 10.02 -3.50 5.37
C LEU A 22 10.74 -3.88 4.07
N LYS A 23 10.21 -4.86 3.36
CA LYS A 23 10.61 -5.18 2.00
C LYS A 23 9.33 -5.28 1.19
N ALA A 24 9.27 -4.54 0.09
CA ALA A 24 8.20 -4.65 -0.88
C ALA A 24 8.71 -5.48 -2.05
N ILE A 25 7.93 -6.45 -2.47
CA ILE A 25 8.15 -7.29 -3.64
C ILE A 25 7.00 -6.99 -4.59
N TYR A 26 7.26 -6.80 -5.88
CA TYR A 26 6.17 -6.63 -6.83
C TYR A 26 6.24 -7.55 -8.02
N PHE A 27 5.06 -7.81 -8.58
CA PHE A 27 4.84 -8.68 -9.72
C PHE A 27 4.17 -7.85 -10.80
N HIS A 28 4.95 -7.48 -11.83
CA HIS A 28 4.49 -6.62 -12.92
C HIS A 28 3.25 -7.17 -13.63
N ASP A 29 3.26 -8.45 -13.97
CA ASP A 29 2.20 -9.10 -14.76
C ASP A 29 0.84 -9.10 -14.06
N ASN A 30 0.86 -9.02 -12.72
CA ASN A 30 -0.34 -9.06 -11.88
C ASN A 30 -0.67 -7.72 -11.22
N SER A 31 0.09 -6.65 -11.51
CA SER A 31 -0.04 -5.33 -10.87
C SER A 31 -0.18 -5.43 -9.34
N LEU A 32 0.70 -6.23 -8.72
CA LEU A 32 0.59 -6.63 -7.32
C LEU A 32 1.85 -6.26 -6.53
N PHE A 33 1.66 -5.70 -5.33
CA PHE A 33 2.71 -5.57 -4.33
C PHE A 33 2.47 -6.51 -3.16
N TYR A 34 3.55 -7.14 -2.69
CA TYR A 34 3.63 -7.87 -1.44
C TYR A 34 4.59 -7.14 -0.50
N ILE A 35 4.06 -6.56 0.57
CA ILE A 35 4.81 -5.75 1.53
C ILE A 35 4.94 -6.53 2.83
N HIS A 36 6.16 -6.86 3.25
CA HIS A 36 6.39 -7.64 4.47
C HIS A 36 7.51 -7.05 5.32
N HIS A 37 7.59 -7.46 6.59
CA HIS A 37 8.71 -7.09 7.45
C HIS A 37 9.98 -7.87 7.07
N LYS A 38 11.15 -7.19 7.09
CA LYS A 38 12.45 -7.84 6.84
C LYS A 38 12.72 -8.99 7.82
N LYS A 39 12.26 -8.87 9.07
CA LYS A 39 12.44 -9.86 10.13
C LYS A 39 11.35 -10.94 10.17
N CYS A 40 10.24 -10.77 9.46
CA CYS A 40 9.12 -11.72 9.47
C CYS A 40 8.45 -11.76 8.10
N PHE A 41 8.72 -12.81 7.33
CA PHE A 41 8.11 -13.04 6.02
C PHE A 41 6.69 -13.62 6.12
N ARG A 42 6.26 -14.06 7.31
CA ARG A 42 4.95 -14.72 7.49
C ARG A 42 3.78 -13.75 7.56
N GLU A 43 4.04 -12.47 7.84
CA GLU A 43 3.03 -11.42 7.93
C GLU A 43 3.32 -10.37 6.86
N GLY A 44 2.67 -10.51 5.71
CA GLY A 44 2.78 -9.58 4.61
C GLY A 44 1.42 -9.08 4.13
N TYR A 45 1.41 -7.91 3.53
CA TYR A 45 0.25 -7.24 2.98
C TYR A 45 0.26 -7.34 1.47
N LEU A 46 -0.82 -7.86 0.88
CA LEU A 46 -1.02 -7.90 -0.56
C LEU A 46 -1.83 -6.69 -1.00
N LEU A 47 -1.25 -5.91 -1.91
CA LEU A 47 -1.85 -4.73 -2.50
C LEU A 47 -2.10 -4.99 -3.99
N TYR A 48 -3.38 -5.07 -4.36
CA TYR A 48 -3.80 -5.23 -5.74
C TYR A 48 -4.06 -3.86 -6.38
N CYS A 49 -3.34 -3.58 -7.45
CA CYS A 49 -3.41 -2.32 -8.19
C CYS A 49 -3.92 -2.57 -9.61
N THR A 50 -4.52 -1.54 -10.20
CA THR A 50 -4.56 -1.45 -11.67
C THR A 50 -3.16 -1.12 -12.20
N PRO A 51 -2.87 -1.29 -13.50
CA PRO A 51 -1.54 -0.97 -14.05
C PRO A 51 -1.08 0.46 -13.75
N LEU A 52 -1.99 1.44 -13.85
CA LEU A 52 -1.68 2.83 -13.53
C LEU A 52 -1.43 3.03 -12.02
N GLU A 53 -2.30 2.49 -11.16
CA GLU A 53 -2.08 2.53 -9.71
C GLU A 53 -0.77 1.85 -9.31
N PHE A 54 -0.36 0.82 -10.05
CA PHE A 54 0.88 0.10 -9.80
C PHE A 54 2.09 0.99 -10.02
N HIS A 55 2.15 1.71 -11.15
CA HIS A 55 3.23 2.66 -11.41
C HIS A 55 3.28 3.79 -10.38
N ILE A 56 2.12 4.33 -10.01
CA ILE A 56 2.00 5.36 -8.98
C ILE A 56 2.53 4.85 -7.62
N VAL A 57 2.06 3.69 -7.18
CA VAL A 57 2.49 3.10 -5.90
C VAL A 57 3.98 2.78 -5.93
N ARG A 58 4.51 2.24 -7.04
CA ARG A 58 5.94 1.99 -7.19
C ARG A 58 6.74 3.27 -6.96
N ARG A 59 6.38 4.37 -7.61
CA ARG A 59 7.04 5.68 -7.42
C ARG A 59 6.95 6.19 -5.98
N LEU A 60 5.78 6.09 -5.37
CA LEU A 60 5.59 6.47 -3.96
C LEU A 60 6.46 5.62 -3.02
N MET A 61 6.63 4.32 -3.30
CA MET A 61 7.43 3.40 -2.50
C MET A 61 8.94 3.57 -2.72
N GLU A 62 9.37 3.97 -3.92
CA GLU A 62 10.77 4.33 -4.21
C GLU A 62 11.20 5.59 -3.45
N GLY A 63 10.27 6.54 -3.27
CA GLY A 63 10.51 7.82 -2.59
C GLY A 63 9.74 7.98 -1.28
N ILE A 64 9.75 6.96 -0.41
CA ILE A 64 9.11 7.05 0.91
C ILE A 64 9.71 8.20 1.72
N ASP A 65 8.83 8.90 2.45
CA ASP A 65 9.13 10.11 3.21
C ASP A 65 9.65 11.28 2.36
N GLN A 66 9.53 11.20 1.04
CA GLN A 66 9.83 12.29 0.10
C GLN A 66 8.58 12.69 -0.68
N VAL A 67 8.46 13.99 -0.96
CA VAL A 67 7.36 14.51 -1.77
C VAL A 67 7.58 14.09 -3.23
N GLN A 68 6.68 13.30 -3.77
CA GLN A 68 6.62 12.93 -5.18
C GLN A 68 5.73 13.93 -5.91
N THR A 69 6.29 14.67 -6.88
CA THR A 69 5.54 15.68 -7.62
C THR A 69 4.56 15.06 -8.61
N TYR A 70 3.58 15.83 -9.09
CA TYR A 70 2.62 15.33 -10.08
C TYR A 70 3.32 14.86 -11.37
N GLU A 71 4.33 15.59 -11.82
CA GLU A 71 5.12 15.24 -13.00
C GLU A 71 5.85 13.91 -12.80
N VAL A 72 6.48 13.70 -11.63
CA VAL A 72 7.20 12.45 -11.32
C VAL A 72 6.23 11.26 -11.26
N LEU A 73 5.04 11.47 -10.72
CA LEU A 73 4.01 10.43 -10.59
C LEU A 73 3.40 10.03 -11.94
N PHE A 74 3.40 10.94 -12.93
CA PHE A 74 2.87 10.69 -14.28
C PHE A 74 3.91 10.50 -15.38
N ALA A 75 5.20 10.67 -15.10
CA ALA A 75 6.26 10.62 -16.11
C ALA A 75 6.27 9.37 -17.01
N HIS A 76 5.65 8.26 -16.58
CA HIS A 76 5.53 7.01 -17.34
C HIS A 76 4.23 6.84 -18.12
N VAL A 77 3.27 7.75 -17.96
CA VAL A 77 1.91 7.66 -18.50
C VAL A 77 1.72 8.69 -19.60
N THR A 78 2.14 9.93 -19.34
CA THR A 78 2.01 11.04 -20.27
C THR A 78 3.29 11.88 -20.26
N PRO A 79 3.71 12.45 -21.40
CA PRO A 79 4.85 13.36 -21.46
C PRO A 79 4.53 14.75 -20.88
N THR A 80 3.25 15.08 -20.73
CA THR A 80 2.76 16.36 -20.19
C THR A 80 1.68 16.08 -19.17
N CYS A 81 1.77 16.69 -17.98
CA CYS A 81 0.75 16.60 -16.94
C CYS A 81 -0.14 17.85 -17.02
N ASP A 82 -1.40 17.67 -17.42
CA ASP A 82 -2.38 18.76 -17.42
C ASP A 82 -3.32 18.70 -16.20
N GLU A 83 -4.27 19.64 -16.11
CA GLU A 83 -5.21 19.69 -14.98
C GLU A 83 -6.14 18.45 -14.93
N GLN A 84 -6.48 17.86 -16.09
CA GLN A 84 -7.32 16.67 -16.14
C GLN A 84 -6.55 15.46 -15.59
N ASP A 85 -5.27 15.34 -15.89
CA ASP A 85 -4.38 14.32 -15.33
C ASP A 85 -4.31 14.46 -13.80
N ILE A 86 -4.17 15.68 -13.28
CA ILE A 86 -4.15 15.93 -11.82
C ILE A 86 -5.47 15.48 -11.17
N LEU A 87 -6.62 15.73 -11.81
CA LEU A 87 -7.92 15.25 -11.34
C LEU A 87 -8.00 13.72 -11.36
N ALA A 88 -7.54 13.08 -12.43
CA ALA A 88 -7.46 11.62 -12.52
C ALA A 88 -6.55 11.04 -11.42
N LEU A 89 -5.41 11.68 -11.15
CA LEU A 89 -4.48 11.29 -10.09
C LEU A 89 -5.15 11.30 -8.74
N ARG A 90 -5.89 12.37 -8.41
CA ARG A 90 -6.62 12.46 -7.13
C ARG A 90 -7.57 11.28 -6.94
N LYS A 91 -8.23 10.83 -8.01
CA LYS A 91 -9.11 9.64 -7.98
C LYS A 91 -8.31 8.37 -7.71
N HIS A 92 -7.18 8.17 -8.37
CA HIS A 92 -6.30 7.03 -8.12
C HIS A 92 -5.69 7.05 -6.72
N MET A 93 -5.23 8.21 -6.24
CA MET A 93 -4.66 8.40 -4.91
C MET A 93 -5.67 8.11 -3.81
N SER A 94 -6.93 8.51 -3.99
CA SER A 94 -8.01 8.13 -3.08
C SER A 94 -8.17 6.61 -2.97
N ARG A 95 -8.19 5.90 -4.10
CA ARG A 95 -8.25 4.43 -4.14
C ARG A 95 -7.04 3.79 -3.49
N ILE A 96 -5.84 4.27 -3.82
CA ILE A 96 -4.57 3.78 -3.25
C ILE A 96 -4.59 3.97 -1.73
N LYS A 97 -5.00 5.13 -1.23
CA LYS A 97 -5.11 5.40 0.22
C LYS A 97 -5.94 4.37 0.96
N HIS A 98 -7.05 3.90 0.36
CA HIS A 98 -7.90 2.87 0.96
C HIS A 98 -7.33 1.46 0.86
N LYS A 99 -6.44 1.22 -0.09
CA LYS A 99 -5.76 -0.06 -0.28
C LYS A 99 -4.45 -0.16 0.51
N LEU A 100 -3.86 0.96 0.95
CA LEU A 100 -2.60 0.92 1.68
C LEU A 100 -2.77 0.31 3.08
N PRO A 101 -1.74 -0.39 3.58
CA PRO A 101 -1.71 -0.83 4.96
C PRO A 101 -1.82 0.36 5.93
N SER A 102 -2.39 0.13 7.12
CA SER A 102 -2.63 1.15 8.15
C SER A 102 -1.37 1.80 8.75
N TYR A 103 -0.20 1.21 8.48
CA TYR A 103 1.12 1.72 8.85
C TYR A 103 1.75 2.63 7.81
N PHE A 104 1.06 2.87 6.69
CA PHE A 104 1.39 3.95 5.77
C PHE A 104 0.35 5.06 5.83
N THR A 105 0.82 6.29 5.70
CA THR A 105 -0.04 7.46 5.55
C THR A 105 0.28 8.16 4.24
N LEU A 106 -0.74 8.31 3.39
CA LEU A 106 -0.64 9.09 2.16
C LEU A 106 -1.16 10.52 2.42
N VAL A 107 -0.29 11.51 2.21
CA VAL A 107 -0.55 12.93 2.42
C VAL A 107 -0.54 13.66 1.09
N SER A 108 -1.53 14.51 0.85
CA SER A 108 -1.56 15.43 -0.31
C SER A 108 -0.85 16.72 0.08
N ILE A 109 0.08 17.19 -0.76
CA ILE A 109 0.74 18.48 -0.61
C ILE A 109 0.19 19.42 -1.68
N ALA A 110 -0.46 20.51 -1.24
CA ALA A 110 -1.16 21.42 -2.12
C ALA A 110 -0.24 21.94 -3.24
N HIS A 111 -0.72 21.87 -4.48
CA HIS A 111 -0.02 22.31 -5.69
C HIS A 111 1.34 21.68 -5.97
N GLN A 112 1.74 20.64 -5.22
CA GLN A 112 3.07 20.06 -5.35
C GLN A 112 3.01 18.58 -5.69
N GLY A 113 2.20 17.78 -4.98
CA GLY A 113 2.29 16.33 -5.13
C GLY A 113 1.72 15.54 -3.96
N TYR A 114 2.31 14.37 -3.75
CA TYR A 114 1.94 13.45 -2.67
C TYR A 114 3.16 12.96 -1.91
N LEU A 115 2.98 12.72 -0.62
CA LEU A 115 3.98 12.15 0.27
C LEU A 115 3.44 10.84 0.84
N LEU A 116 4.18 9.75 0.63
CA LEU A 116 3.92 8.48 1.31
C LEU A 116 4.83 8.38 2.54
N ARG A 117 4.24 8.34 3.73
CA ARG A 117 4.97 8.18 5.00
C ARG A 117 4.82 6.79 5.57
N TYR A 118 5.90 6.26 6.15
CA TYR A 118 5.85 5.05 6.95
C TYR A 118 5.78 5.40 8.44
N ASP A 119 4.64 5.12 9.07
CA ASP A 119 4.41 5.42 10.50
C ASP A 119 4.77 4.24 11.41
N GLY A 120 5.13 3.09 10.84
CA GLY A 120 5.32 1.86 11.60
C GLY A 120 4.00 1.15 11.96
N PRO A 121 4.06 -0.13 12.37
CA PRO A 121 2.88 -0.87 12.79
C PRO A 121 2.23 -0.19 14.00
N LYS A 122 1.00 0.31 13.84
CA LYS A 122 0.24 0.84 14.98
C LYS A 122 0.00 -0.30 15.97
N PRO A 123 0.23 -0.11 17.28
CA PRO A 123 -0.14 -1.11 18.27
C PRO A 123 -1.64 -1.35 18.13
N THR A 124 -2.02 -2.57 17.76
CA THR A 124 -3.42 -2.98 17.77
C THR A 124 -3.93 -2.75 19.17
N ARG A 125 -4.81 -1.75 19.34
CA ARG A 125 -5.56 -1.56 20.59
C ARG A 125 -6.36 -2.84 20.80
N ARG A 126 -5.79 -3.81 21.52
CA ARG A 126 -6.52 -4.93 22.10
C ARG A 126 -7.69 -4.29 22.82
N ARG A 127 -8.91 -4.51 22.31
CA ARG A 127 -10.15 -4.15 22.99
C ARG A 127 -10.02 -4.68 24.40
N ARG A 128 -9.75 -3.80 25.37
CA ARG A 128 -9.95 -4.11 26.78
C ARG A 128 -11.44 -4.37 26.87
N SER A 129 -11.81 -5.65 26.91
CA SER A 129 -13.12 -6.07 27.35
C SER A 129 -13.28 -5.51 28.75
N SER A 130 -14.03 -4.41 28.86
CA SER A 130 -14.56 -3.93 30.12
C SER A 130 -15.52 -5.01 30.62
N ARG A 131 -14.98 -6.06 31.25
CA ARG A 131 -15.73 -6.92 32.15
C ARG A 131 -16.20 -5.99 33.27
N LYS A 132 -17.45 -5.54 33.18
CA LYS A 132 -18.16 -4.94 34.31
C LYS A 132 -18.09 -5.95 35.46
N PRO A 133 -17.64 -5.59 36.66
CA PRO A 133 -17.79 -6.47 37.81
C PRO A 133 -19.28 -6.61 38.09
N HIS A 134 -19.77 -7.86 38.03
CA HIS A 134 -21.11 -8.23 38.43
C HIS A 134 -21.25 -7.92 39.92
N ARG A 135 -21.97 -6.85 40.27
CA ARG A 135 -22.24 -6.49 41.66
C ARG A 135 -23.23 -7.51 42.22
N ALA A 136 -22.70 -8.51 42.94
CA ALA A 136 -23.51 -9.44 43.72
C ALA A 136 -24.27 -8.65 44.80
N ARG A 137 -25.58 -8.56 44.66
CA ARG A 137 -26.47 -7.96 45.65
C ARG A 137 -26.70 -9.02 46.73
N ARG A 138 -26.03 -8.87 47.88
CA ARG A 138 -26.32 -9.64 49.10
C ARG A 138 -27.78 -9.40 49.50
N LYS A 139 -28.49 -10.50 49.77
CA LYS A 139 -29.78 -10.50 50.47
C LYS A 139 -29.56 -10.05 51.93
N ILE A 140 -30.44 -9.19 52.42
CA ILE A 140 -30.80 -9.08 53.84
C ILE A 140 -32.30 -9.40 53.87
#